data_AF-A0A4R3JGE2-F1
#
_entry.id   AF-A0A4R3JGE2-F1
#
_cell.length_a   1.000
_cell.length_b   1.000
_cell.length_c   1.000
_cell.angle_alpha   90.00
_cell.angle_beta   90.00
_cell.angle_gamma   90.00
#
_symmetry.space_group_name_H-M   'P 1'
#
loop_
_entity.id
_entity.type
_entity.pdbx_description
1 polymer ?
#
loop_
_entity_poly.entity_id
_entity_poly.type
_entity_poly.pdbx_seq_one_letter_code
_entity_poly.pdbx_strand_id
1 'polypeptide(L)'
;MDTINTFLSTEIYDGKSLSDLLTLEFLASVVGNVLAAILILLIGLMVGGWVKRRIVNVAERHESLDNTLFHFLGNIARYIVLAFAALFVLNTFGVQTTSIVAAIGAAGLAIGLALQGTLSNVAAGVMIIIFRPIKLGDFVEVASVMGTVKDITLNTTELAGMSNTQIIIPNSEVWGNIITNYSVYDTRRAEWVFGVDYGANLKAAEQVIRNTIMSDPRSLGDPEPFIQVNNLGDFSVDFLVRVWVKSADYFQYQADMKRRVKEALDEAGISIPFPTQTLIQAAE
;
A
#
# COMPACT_ATOMS: atom_id res chain seq x y z
N MET A 1 32.65 -74.57 19.50
CA MET A 1 31.32 -74.06 19.07
C MET A 1 30.78 -73.02 20.05
N ASP A 2 31.04 -73.14 21.35
CA ASP A 2 30.51 -72.19 22.36
C ASP A 2 31.03 -70.76 22.23
N THR A 3 32.29 -70.56 21.84
CA THR A 3 32.86 -69.21 21.64
C THR A 3 32.21 -68.42 20.50
N ILE A 4 31.67 -69.10 19.48
CA ILE A 4 30.96 -68.46 18.37
C ILE A 4 29.55 -68.03 18.82
N ASN A 5 28.86 -68.88 19.58
CA ASN A 5 27.53 -68.57 20.12
C ASN A 5 27.57 -67.41 21.12
N THR A 6 28.61 -67.34 21.97
CA THR A 6 28.81 -66.24 22.92
C THR A 6 29.15 -64.91 22.21
N PHE A 7 29.91 -64.96 21.11
CA PHE A 7 30.18 -63.78 20.27
C PHE A 7 28.92 -63.29 19.55
N LEU A 8 28.05 -64.22 19.11
CA LEU A 8 26.81 -63.90 18.41
C LEU A 8 25.71 -63.37 19.35
N SER A 9 25.74 -63.72 20.63
CA SER A 9 24.80 -63.27 21.66
C SER A 9 25.26 -62.01 22.40
N THR A 10 26.45 -61.49 22.11
CA THR A 10 26.94 -60.24 22.71
C THR A 10 26.13 -59.08 22.12
N GLU A 11 25.52 -58.27 22.98
CA GLU A 11 24.74 -57.09 22.58
C GLU A 11 25.66 -56.00 22.03
N ILE A 12 25.35 -55.47 20.85
CA ILE A 12 26.20 -54.50 20.15
C ILE A 12 25.55 -53.11 20.09
N TYR A 13 24.21 -53.05 20.01
CA TYR A 13 23.49 -51.78 19.94
C TYR A 13 22.02 -51.94 20.38
N ASP A 14 21.57 -51.09 21.30
CA ASP A 14 20.16 -50.95 21.72
C ASP A 14 19.47 -52.27 22.13
N GLY A 15 20.17 -53.12 22.90
CA GLY A 15 19.65 -54.41 23.39
C GLY A 15 19.51 -55.51 22.33
N LYS A 16 20.09 -55.33 21.13
CA LYS A 16 20.07 -56.33 20.05
C LYS A 16 21.39 -57.08 19.95
N SER A 17 21.30 -58.41 19.87
CA SER A 17 22.45 -59.31 19.69
C SER A 17 22.91 -59.35 18.22
N LEU A 18 24.14 -59.81 17.97
CA LEU A 18 24.67 -60.05 16.62
C LEU A 18 23.77 -61.03 15.83
N SER A 19 23.11 -61.96 16.52
CA SER A 19 22.15 -62.90 15.93
C SER A 19 20.84 -62.25 15.48
N ASP A 20 20.34 -61.24 16.19
CA ASP A 20 19.13 -60.49 15.82
C ASP A 20 19.36 -59.61 14.59
N LEU A 21 20.57 -59.05 14.45
CA LEU A 21 21.00 -58.25 13.29
C LEU A 21 21.21 -59.10 12.01
N LEU A 22 21.38 -60.41 12.16
CA LEU A 22 21.54 -61.37 11.05
C LEU A 22 20.22 -62.08 10.69
N THR A 23 19.11 -61.74 11.35
CA THR A 23 17.79 -62.29 10.99
C THR A 23 17.35 -61.79 9.61
N LEU A 24 16.73 -62.68 8.83
CA LEU A 24 16.16 -62.37 7.52
C LEU A 24 15.12 -61.24 7.60
N GLU A 25 14.38 -61.14 8.70
CA GLU A 25 13.39 -60.10 8.94
C GLU A 25 14.03 -58.72 9.13
N PHE A 26 15.10 -58.63 9.93
CA PHE A 26 15.83 -57.37 10.12
C PHE A 26 16.46 -56.90 8.80
N LEU A 27 17.15 -57.79 8.09
CA LEU A 27 17.75 -57.48 6.79
C LEU A 27 16.69 -57.07 5.75
N ALA A 28 15.54 -57.74 5.70
CA ALA A 28 14.44 -57.37 4.81
C ALA A 28 13.85 -55.99 5.13
N SER A 29 13.71 -55.66 6.42
CA SER A 29 13.21 -54.35 6.86
C SER A 29 14.18 -53.21 6.55
N VAL A 30 15.48 -53.41 6.75
CA VAL A 30 16.52 -52.42 6.43
C VAL A 30 16.58 -52.21 4.92
N VAL A 31 16.56 -53.28 4.13
CA VAL A 31 16.50 -53.18 2.66
C VAL A 31 15.23 -52.45 2.20
N GLY A 32 14.08 -52.76 2.80
CA GLY A 32 12.81 -52.06 2.51
C GLY A 32 12.88 -50.56 2.82
N ASN A 33 13.44 -50.18 3.97
CA ASN A 33 13.61 -48.79 4.37
C ASN A 33 14.60 -48.03 3.47
N VAL A 34 15.70 -48.68 3.06
CA VAL A 34 16.67 -48.10 2.13
C VAL A 34 16.04 -47.91 0.74
N LEU A 35 15.29 -48.90 0.23
CA LEU A 35 14.56 -48.78 -1.03
C LEU A 35 13.51 -47.67 -0.98
N ALA A 36 12.74 -47.59 0.10
CA ALA A 36 11.78 -46.51 0.31
C ALA A 36 12.47 -45.14 0.35
N ALA A 37 13.58 -45.01 1.08
CA ALA A 37 14.36 -43.78 1.15
C ALA A 37 14.90 -43.34 -0.22
N ILE A 38 15.43 -44.28 -1.01
CA ILE A 38 15.89 -44.01 -2.38
C ILE A 38 14.72 -43.54 -3.25
N LEU A 39 13.58 -44.22 -3.18
CA LEU A 39 12.40 -43.88 -3.95
C LEU A 39 11.87 -42.49 -3.60
N ILE A 40 11.78 -42.17 -2.30
CA ILE A 40 11.38 -40.84 -1.81
C ILE A 40 12.36 -39.78 -2.30
N LEU A 41 13.66 -40.03 -2.23
CA LEU A 41 14.67 -39.07 -2.68
C LEU A 41 14.61 -38.83 -4.19
N LEU A 42 14.42 -39.88 -4.99
CA LEU A 42 14.25 -39.78 -6.44
C LEU A 42 13.00 -38.97 -6.79
N ILE A 43 11.87 -39.24 -6.12
CA ILE A 43 10.64 -38.47 -6.29
C ILE A 43 10.87 -37.00 -5.89
N GLY A 44 11.52 -36.75 -4.75
CA GLY A 44 11.83 -35.40 -4.28
C GLY A 44 12.70 -34.61 -5.25
N LEU A 45 13.76 -35.23 -5.80
CA LEU A 45 14.61 -34.65 -6.84
C LEU A 45 13.82 -34.36 -8.12
N MET A 46 12.98 -35.30 -8.55
CA MET A 46 12.16 -35.17 -9.76
C MET A 46 11.13 -34.04 -9.61
N VAL A 47 10.37 -34.04 -8.51
CA VAL A 47 9.36 -33.01 -8.20
C VAL A 47 10.03 -31.66 -8.00
N GLY A 48 11.12 -31.58 -7.22
CA GLY A 48 11.84 -30.33 -7.01
C GLY A 48 12.41 -29.74 -8.30
N GLY A 49 12.95 -30.59 -9.18
CA GLY A 49 13.40 -30.18 -10.51
C GLY A 49 12.24 -29.79 -11.45
N TRP A 50 11.08 -30.43 -11.31
CA TRP A 50 9.87 -30.07 -12.06
C TRP A 50 9.30 -28.72 -11.60
N VAL A 51 9.15 -28.49 -10.30
CA VAL A 51 8.67 -27.22 -9.73
C VAL A 51 9.58 -26.06 -10.15
N LYS A 52 10.90 -26.22 -10.00
CA LYS A 52 11.87 -25.21 -10.45
C LYS A 52 11.67 -24.86 -11.92
N ARG A 53 11.60 -25.87 -12.80
CA ARG A 53 11.39 -25.66 -14.24
C ARG A 53 10.08 -24.95 -14.50
N ARG A 54 8.98 -25.31 -13.83
CA ARG A 54 7.69 -24.63 -13.99
C ARG A 54 7.75 -23.16 -13.62
N ILE A 55 8.44 -22.81 -12.52
CA ILE A 55 8.62 -21.42 -12.09
C ILE A 55 9.47 -20.64 -13.10
N VAL A 56 10.62 -21.19 -13.51
CA VAL A 56 11.52 -20.53 -14.47
C VAL A 56 10.86 -20.35 -15.84
N ASN A 57 10.14 -21.36 -16.34
CA ASN A 57 9.45 -21.29 -17.62
C ASN A 57 8.34 -20.21 -17.67
N VAL A 58 7.90 -19.66 -16.52
CA VAL A 58 6.98 -18.52 -16.50
C VAL A 58 7.69 -17.22 -16.90
N ALA A 59 8.95 -17.05 -16.49
CA ALA A 59 9.78 -15.91 -16.88
C ALA A 59 10.12 -15.94 -18.38
N GLU A 60 10.47 -17.11 -18.91
CA GLU A 60 10.79 -17.27 -20.34
C GLU A 60 9.63 -16.90 -21.28
N ARG A 61 8.40 -16.86 -20.76
CA ARG A 61 7.19 -16.49 -21.52
C ARG A 61 6.91 -14.99 -21.51
N HIS A 62 7.61 -14.21 -20.70
CA HIS A 62 7.37 -12.77 -20.56
C HIS A 62 8.72 -12.04 -20.50
N GLU A 63 9.11 -11.40 -21.62
CA GLU A 63 10.40 -10.69 -21.76
C GLU A 63 10.61 -9.56 -20.74
N SER A 64 9.54 -9.07 -20.10
CA SER A 64 9.58 -8.03 -19.07
C SER A 64 9.91 -8.55 -17.66
N LEU A 65 10.03 -9.87 -17.47
CA LEU A 65 10.33 -10.47 -16.16
C LEU A 65 11.83 -10.75 -16.00
N ASP A 66 12.41 -10.33 -14.89
CA ASP A 66 13.83 -10.60 -14.59
C ASP A 66 14.06 -12.09 -14.38
N ASN A 67 14.79 -12.71 -15.32
CA ASN A 67 15.13 -14.12 -15.31
C ASN A 67 15.85 -14.53 -14.01
N THR A 68 16.63 -13.62 -13.42
CA THR A 68 17.36 -13.85 -12.17
C THR A 68 16.42 -14.09 -11.00
N LEU A 69 15.34 -13.31 -10.89
CA LEU A 69 14.35 -13.44 -9.82
C LEU A 69 13.64 -14.79 -9.88
N PHE A 70 13.23 -15.23 -11.08
CA PHE A 70 12.53 -16.50 -11.24
C PHE A 70 13.44 -17.72 -11.04
N HIS A 71 14.72 -17.62 -11.41
CA HIS A 71 15.71 -18.62 -11.04
C HIS A 71 15.91 -18.71 -9.51
N PHE A 72 15.94 -17.56 -8.82
CA PHE A 72 16.02 -17.51 -7.36
C PHE A 72 14.81 -18.15 -6.68
N LEU A 73 13.58 -17.75 -7.06
CA LEU A 73 12.34 -18.33 -6.55
C LEU A 73 12.23 -19.83 -6.85
N GLY A 74 12.61 -20.25 -8.06
CA GLY A 74 12.64 -21.65 -8.46
C GLY A 74 13.62 -22.49 -7.62
N ASN A 75 14.77 -21.93 -7.25
CA ASN A 75 15.72 -22.57 -6.35
C ASN A 75 15.17 -22.69 -4.92
N ILE A 76 14.54 -21.64 -4.38
CA ILE A 76 13.88 -21.69 -3.06
C ILE A 76 12.83 -22.81 -3.03
N ALA A 77 11.93 -22.83 -4.02
CA ALA A 77 10.89 -23.84 -4.10
C ALA A 77 11.46 -25.27 -4.19
N ARG A 78 12.53 -25.46 -4.98
CA ARG A 78 13.25 -26.74 -5.05
C ARG A 78 13.81 -27.15 -3.68
N TYR A 79 14.47 -26.25 -2.97
CA TYR A 79 15.05 -26.56 -1.66
C TYR A 79 14.00 -26.87 -0.61
N ILE A 80 12.84 -26.21 -0.65
CA ILE A 80 11.70 -26.56 0.21
C ILE A 80 11.24 -28.00 -0.06
N VAL A 81 11.05 -28.38 -1.33
CA VAL A 81 10.68 -29.76 -1.70
C VAL A 81 11.72 -30.77 -1.23
N LEU A 82 13.01 -30.47 -1.40
CA LEU A 82 14.09 -31.35 -0.95
C LEU A 82 14.18 -31.46 0.57
N ALA A 83 13.89 -30.38 1.31
CA ALA A 83 13.80 -30.42 2.77
C ALA A 83 12.69 -31.37 3.23
N PHE A 84 11.50 -31.32 2.62
CA PHE A 84 10.42 -32.28 2.90
C PHE A 84 10.79 -33.72 2.54
N ALA A 85 11.43 -33.93 1.38
CA ALA A 85 11.91 -35.26 1.00
C ALA A 85 12.92 -35.82 2.02
N ALA A 86 13.85 -34.98 2.50
CA ALA A 86 14.80 -35.37 3.55
C ALA A 86 14.10 -35.73 4.87
N LEU A 87 13.06 -34.98 5.27
CA LEU A 87 12.26 -35.30 6.45
C LEU A 87 11.57 -36.66 6.32
N PHE A 88 10.98 -36.97 5.16
CA PHE A 88 10.36 -38.28 4.93
C PHE A 88 11.38 -39.43 4.95
N VAL A 89 12.58 -39.22 4.40
CA VAL A 89 13.68 -40.19 4.51
C VAL A 89 14.05 -40.43 5.97
N LEU A 90 14.27 -39.38 6.77
CA LEU A 90 14.60 -39.51 8.19
C LEU A 90 13.51 -40.27 8.97
N ASN A 91 12.25 -40.00 8.67
CA ASN A 91 11.11 -40.69 9.29
C ASN A 91 11.11 -42.20 8.97
N THR A 92 11.51 -42.59 7.75
CA THR A 92 11.63 -44.00 7.33
C THR A 92 12.65 -44.78 8.17
N PHE A 93 13.67 -44.10 8.70
CA PHE A 93 14.66 -44.69 9.61
C PHE A 93 14.28 -44.58 11.10
N GLY A 94 13.05 -44.16 11.42
CA GLY A 94 12.57 -44.02 12.79
C GLY A 94 13.12 -42.79 13.53
N VAL A 95 13.77 -41.85 12.83
CA VAL A 95 14.24 -40.60 13.43
C VAL A 95 13.04 -39.71 13.76
N GLN A 96 12.98 -39.22 14.99
CA GLN A 96 11.91 -38.32 15.41
C GLN A 96 12.09 -36.93 14.76
N THR A 97 11.32 -36.66 13.71
CA THR A 97 11.40 -35.41 12.93
C THR A 97 10.69 -34.21 13.58
N THR A 98 9.98 -34.41 14.69
CA THR A 98 9.17 -33.37 15.35
C THR A 98 9.98 -32.12 15.72
N SER A 99 11.18 -32.30 16.28
CA SER A 99 12.07 -31.20 16.65
C SER A 99 12.56 -30.41 15.43
N ILE A 100 12.87 -31.10 14.33
CA ILE A 100 13.29 -30.48 13.07
C ILE A 100 12.14 -29.69 12.45
N VAL A 101 10.93 -30.27 12.43
CA VAL A 101 9.73 -29.58 11.93
C VAL A 101 9.44 -28.34 12.77
N ALA A 102 9.56 -28.41 14.09
CA ALA A 102 9.40 -27.26 14.97
C ALA A 102 10.43 -26.15 14.66
N ALA A 103 11.71 -26.51 14.47
CA ALA A 103 12.77 -25.56 14.12
C ALA A 103 12.53 -24.89 12.75
N ILE A 104 12.15 -25.67 11.73
CA ILE A 104 11.81 -25.14 10.40
C ILE A 104 10.58 -24.23 10.48
N GLY A 105 9.56 -24.61 11.26
CA GLY A 105 8.38 -23.78 11.49
C GLY A 105 8.71 -22.45 12.14
N ALA A 106 9.56 -22.47 13.19
CA ALA A 106 10.03 -21.25 13.84
C ALA A 106 10.85 -20.35 12.90
N ALA A 107 11.76 -20.93 12.10
CA ALA A 107 12.51 -20.18 11.09
C ALA A 107 11.59 -19.59 10.01
N GLY A 108 10.58 -20.35 9.56
CA GLY A 108 9.58 -19.89 8.60
C GLY A 108 8.74 -18.73 9.14
N LEU A 109 8.32 -18.79 10.42
CA LEU A 109 7.62 -17.70 11.08
C LEU A 109 8.50 -16.44 11.16
N ALA A 110 9.78 -16.58 11.55
CA ALA A 110 10.71 -15.46 11.62
C ALA A 110 10.90 -14.78 10.25
N ILE A 111 11.08 -15.57 9.19
CA ILE A 111 11.18 -15.05 7.81
C ILE A 111 9.86 -14.39 7.38
N GLY A 112 8.72 -14.99 7.70
CA GLY A 112 7.40 -14.45 7.39
C GLY A 112 7.14 -13.09 8.05
N LEU A 113 7.50 -12.95 9.34
CA LEU A 113 7.42 -11.69 10.07
C LEU A 113 8.38 -10.64 9.49
N ALA A 114 9.59 -11.04 9.09
CA ALA A 114 10.53 -10.14 8.44
C ALA A 114 10.01 -9.62 7.08
N LEU A 115 9.22 -10.42 6.36
CA LEU A 115 8.64 -10.07 5.06
C LEU A 115 7.24 -9.45 5.15
N GLN A 116 6.65 -9.36 6.35
CA GLN A 116 5.26 -8.92 6.55
C GLN A 116 4.98 -7.56 5.89
N GLY A 117 5.89 -6.59 6.03
CA GLY A 117 5.73 -5.25 5.43
C GLY A 117 5.72 -5.28 3.90
N THR A 118 6.60 -6.08 3.29
CA THR A 118 6.66 -6.21 1.81
C THR A 118 5.39 -6.89 1.30
N LEU A 119 4.93 -7.95 1.97
CA LEU A 119 3.72 -8.66 1.59
C LEU A 119 2.47 -7.79 1.74
N SER A 120 2.42 -6.93 2.77
CA SER A 120 1.36 -5.94 2.97
C SER A 120 1.28 -4.95 1.80
N ASN A 121 2.42 -4.44 1.32
CA ASN A 121 2.47 -3.57 0.14
C ASN A 121 1.93 -4.26 -1.12
N VAL A 122 2.35 -5.51 -1.38
CA VAL A 122 1.85 -6.29 -2.53
C VAL A 122 0.34 -6.47 -2.45
N ALA A 123 -0.17 -6.88 -1.29
CA ALA A 123 -1.60 -7.09 -1.09
C ALA A 123 -2.39 -5.78 -1.30
N ALA A 124 -1.92 -4.67 -0.74
CA ALA A 124 -2.51 -3.36 -0.94
C ALA A 124 -2.47 -2.93 -2.42
N GLY A 125 -1.37 -3.17 -3.13
CA GLY A 125 -1.28 -2.89 -4.57
C GLY A 125 -2.30 -3.65 -5.39
N VAL A 126 -2.49 -4.94 -5.13
CA VAL A 126 -3.53 -5.76 -5.77
C VAL A 126 -4.92 -5.18 -5.49
N MET A 127 -5.20 -4.78 -4.26
CA MET A 127 -6.48 -4.17 -3.88
C MET A 127 -6.73 -2.83 -4.59
N ILE A 128 -5.71 -1.97 -4.71
CA ILE A 128 -5.78 -0.71 -5.46
C ILE A 128 -6.10 -0.98 -6.93
N ILE A 129 -5.45 -1.96 -7.55
CA ILE A 129 -5.66 -2.31 -8.97
C ILE A 129 -7.07 -2.87 -9.22
N ILE A 130 -7.59 -3.69 -8.30
CA ILE A 130 -8.92 -4.32 -8.41
C ILE A 130 -10.03 -3.29 -8.19
N PHE A 131 -10.00 -2.58 -7.06
CA PHE A 131 -11.08 -1.68 -6.66
C PHE A 131 -10.96 -0.27 -7.26
N ARG A 132 -9.76 0.09 -7.75
CA ARG A 132 -9.45 1.37 -8.39
C ARG A 132 -9.97 2.60 -7.61
N PRO A 133 -9.65 2.75 -6.31
CA PRO A 133 -10.01 3.95 -5.55
C PRO A 133 -9.30 5.20 -6.10
N ILE A 134 -8.17 5.01 -6.76
CA ILE A 134 -7.40 6.01 -7.51
C ILE A 134 -7.04 5.45 -8.89
N LYS A 135 -6.95 6.33 -9.89
CA LYS A 135 -6.58 5.97 -11.26
C LYS A 135 -5.40 6.81 -11.73
N LEU A 136 -4.71 6.31 -12.76
CA LEU A 136 -3.68 7.08 -13.46
C LEU A 136 -4.28 8.40 -13.97
N GLY A 137 -3.62 9.52 -13.67
CA GLY A 137 -4.07 10.86 -14.00
C GLY A 137 -4.93 11.54 -12.94
N ASP A 138 -5.39 10.84 -11.90
CA ASP A 138 -6.15 11.49 -10.82
C ASP A 138 -5.22 12.38 -9.98
N PHE A 139 -5.66 13.61 -9.69
CA PHE A 139 -5.08 14.45 -8.65
C PHE A 139 -5.68 14.07 -7.29
N VAL A 140 -4.82 13.58 -6.39
CA VAL A 140 -5.19 13.01 -5.09
C VAL A 140 -4.34 13.56 -3.96
N GLU A 141 -4.87 13.51 -2.74
CA GLU A 141 -4.13 13.66 -1.50
C GLU A 141 -4.18 12.34 -0.72
N VAL A 142 -3.00 11.82 -0.38
CA VAL A 142 -2.83 10.58 0.39
C VAL A 142 -1.72 10.80 1.39
N ALA A 143 -1.94 10.43 2.66
CA ALA A 143 -0.96 10.61 3.74
C ALA A 143 -0.42 12.06 3.83
N SER A 144 -1.31 13.05 3.64
CA SER A 144 -0.99 14.49 3.63
C SER A 144 -0.06 14.93 2.50
N VAL A 145 0.09 14.10 1.46
CA VAL A 145 0.87 14.42 0.27
C VAL A 145 -0.06 14.51 -0.94
N MET A 146 0.02 15.64 -1.65
CA MET A 146 -0.79 15.91 -2.85
C MET A 146 0.01 15.70 -4.12
N GLY A 147 -0.60 15.05 -5.10
CA GLY A 147 -0.01 14.88 -6.43
C GLY A 147 -0.93 14.21 -7.43
N THR A 148 -0.48 14.17 -8.69
CA THR A 148 -1.17 13.45 -9.75
C THR A 148 -0.63 12.03 -9.86
N VAL A 149 -1.48 11.02 -9.83
CA VAL A 149 -1.07 9.62 -9.97
C VAL A 149 -0.42 9.39 -11.33
N LYS A 150 0.84 8.98 -11.33
CA LYS A 150 1.62 8.70 -12.54
C LYS A 150 1.76 7.22 -12.83
N ASP A 151 1.95 6.42 -11.80
CA ASP A 151 2.06 4.96 -11.94
C ASP A 151 1.57 4.23 -10.68
N ILE A 152 1.11 2.99 -10.85
CA ILE A 152 0.72 2.10 -9.75
C ILE A 152 1.36 0.74 -10.01
N THR A 153 2.42 0.43 -9.25
CA THR A 153 3.10 -0.86 -9.27
C THR A 153 2.52 -1.80 -8.20
N LEU A 154 3.01 -3.05 -8.12
CA LEU A 154 2.59 -3.96 -7.06
C LEU A 154 2.95 -3.46 -5.65
N ASN A 155 4.06 -2.74 -5.47
CA ASN A 155 4.54 -2.35 -4.15
C ASN A 155 4.33 -0.86 -3.83
N THR A 156 4.33 0.00 -4.85
CA THR A 156 4.32 1.45 -4.67
C THR A 156 3.41 2.14 -5.67
N THR A 157 2.90 3.29 -5.26
CA THR A 157 2.20 4.25 -6.12
C THR A 157 3.07 5.48 -6.30
N GLU A 158 3.22 5.93 -7.54
CA GLU A 158 3.95 7.15 -7.88
C GLU A 158 2.99 8.32 -8.07
N LEU A 159 3.25 9.42 -7.37
CA LEU A 159 2.59 10.70 -7.57
C LEU A 159 3.59 11.73 -8.12
N ALA A 160 3.16 12.52 -9.08
CA ALA A 160 3.82 13.76 -9.45
C ALA A 160 3.30 14.90 -8.57
N GLY A 161 4.15 15.42 -7.69
CA GLY A 161 3.82 16.58 -6.86
C GLY A 161 3.62 17.85 -7.69
N MET A 162 3.02 18.88 -7.08
CA MET A 162 2.73 20.16 -7.76
C MET A 162 3.98 20.88 -8.27
N SER A 163 5.14 20.64 -7.66
CA SER A 163 6.44 21.19 -8.08
C SER A 163 7.21 20.26 -9.04
N ASN A 164 6.51 19.33 -9.70
CA ASN A 164 7.10 18.32 -10.59
C ASN A 164 8.16 17.42 -9.90
N THR A 165 7.95 17.12 -8.61
CA THR A 165 8.77 16.19 -7.84
C THR A 165 8.15 14.79 -7.87
N GLN A 166 8.96 13.76 -8.05
CA GLN A 166 8.53 12.36 -7.95
C GLN A 166 8.32 11.99 -6.48
N ILE A 167 7.14 11.49 -6.15
CA ILE A 167 6.76 11.05 -4.80
C ILE A 167 6.39 9.58 -4.91
N ILE A 168 7.11 8.71 -4.20
CA ILE A 168 6.90 7.27 -4.22
C ILE A 168 6.33 6.85 -2.86
N ILE A 169 5.11 6.35 -2.85
CA ILE A 169 4.39 5.96 -1.64
C ILE A 169 4.22 4.43 -1.62
N PRO A 170 4.56 3.74 -0.52
CA PRO A 170 4.24 2.33 -0.35
C PRO A 170 2.73 2.10 -0.44
N ASN A 171 2.31 1.07 -1.18
CA ASN A 171 0.88 0.80 -1.40
C ASN A 171 0.12 0.53 -0.10
N SER A 172 0.77 -0.04 0.93
CA SER A 172 0.13 -0.22 2.23
C SER A 172 -0.24 1.11 2.89
N GLU A 173 0.54 2.17 2.66
CA GLU A 173 0.21 3.51 3.15
C GLU A 173 -0.91 4.14 2.32
N VAL A 174 -0.95 3.91 1.01
CA VAL A 174 -2.06 4.39 0.18
C VAL A 174 -3.38 3.77 0.59
N TRP A 175 -3.39 2.44 0.77
CA TRP A 175 -4.59 1.70 1.15
C TRP A 175 -4.99 1.91 2.62
N GLY A 176 -4.01 2.11 3.51
CA GLY A 176 -4.22 2.25 4.94
C GLY A 176 -4.62 3.65 5.41
N ASN A 177 -4.50 4.67 4.55
CA ASN A 177 -4.79 6.06 4.89
C ASN A 177 -6.05 6.61 4.20
N ILE A 178 -6.50 7.78 4.65
CA ILE A 178 -7.57 8.52 3.98
C ILE A 178 -7.06 8.99 2.61
N ILE A 179 -7.88 8.75 1.59
CA ILE A 179 -7.63 9.17 0.20
C ILE A 179 -8.64 10.28 -0.13
N THR A 180 -8.15 11.49 -0.39
CA THR A 180 -8.96 12.57 -0.95
C THR A 180 -8.73 12.64 -2.45
N ASN A 181 -9.72 12.25 -3.25
CA ASN A 181 -9.61 12.31 -4.71
C ASN A 181 -10.34 13.56 -5.24
N TYR A 182 -9.59 14.46 -5.88
CA TYR A 182 -10.13 15.71 -6.41
C TYR A 182 -10.61 15.60 -7.86
N SER A 183 -10.45 14.43 -8.49
CA SER A 183 -10.67 14.22 -9.93
C SER A 183 -11.87 13.33 -10.24
N VAL A 184 -12.42 12.62 -9.24
CA VAL A 184 -13.57 11.72 -9.42
C VAL A 184 -14.86 12.47 -9.76
N TYR A 185 -15.06 13.65 -9.19
CA TYR A 185 -16.23 14.48 -9.45
C TYR A 185 -15.88 15.59 -10.44
N ASP A 186 -16.78 15.86 -11.39
CA ASP A 186 -16.59 16.85 -12.46
C ASP A 186 -16.61 18.30 -11.96
N THR A 187 -17.20 18.52 -10.78
CA THR A 187 -17.35 19.84 -10.18
C THR A 187 -16.73 19.90 -8.79
N ARG A 188 -16.24 21.09 -8.44
CA ARG A 188 -15.69 21.43 -7.12
C ARG A 188 -16.27 22.75 -6.65
N ARG A 189 -16.42 22.87 -5.33
CA ARG A 189 -16.88 24.10 -4.69
C ARG A 189 -15.67 24.98 -4.36
N ALA A 190 -15.56 26.11 -5.06
CA ALA A 190 -14.63 27.17 -4.70
C ALA A 190 -15.17 27.93 -3.49
N GLU A 191 -14.28 28.31 -2.58
CA GLU A 191 -14.62 28.98 -1.33
C GLU A 191 -13.69 30.16 -1.10
N TRP A 192 -14.27 31.29 -0.71
CA TRP A 192 -13.55 32.50 -0.33
C TRP A 192 -14.21 33.15 0.88
N VAL A 193 -13.42 33.97 1.56
CA VAL A 193 -13.89 34.88 2.60
C VAL A 193 -13.52 36.29 2.17
N PHE A 194 -14.51 37.17 2.02
CA PHE A 194 -14.31 38.58 1.71
C PHE A 194 -14.81 39.45 2.86
N GLY A 195 -13.89 40.16 3.52
CA GLY A 195 -14.22 41.10 4.59
C GLY A 195 -14.52 42.48 4.05
N VAL A 196 -15.58 43.11 4.54
CA VAL A 196 -15.92 44.52 4.28
C VAL A 196 -15.97 45.30 5.58
N ASP A 197 -15.89 46.62 5.50
CA ASP A 197 -15.96 47.51 6.66
C ASP A 197 -17.32 47.39 7.39
N TYR A 198 -17.33 47.59 8.71
CA TYR A 198 -18.56 47.56 9.52
C TYR A 198 -19.60 48.61 9.12
N GLY A 199 -19.17 49.75 8.57
CA GLY A 199 -20.04 50.79 8.03
C GLY A 199 -20.53 50.51 6.61
N ALA A 200 -20.06 49.46 5.94
CA ALA A 200 -20.44 49.16 4.57
C ALA A 200 -21.91 48.72 4.46
N ASN A 201 -22.55 49.08 3.35
CA ASN A 201 -23.88 48.54 3.02
C ASN A 201 -23.75 47.07 2.61
N LEU A 202 -24.06 46.17 3.55
CA LEU A 202 -23.92 44.72 3.36
C LEU A 202 -24.72 44.18 2.17
N LYS A 203 -25.91 44.72 1.91
CA LYS A 203 -26.72 44.32 0.75
C LYS A 203 -26.06 44.70 -0.56
N ALA A 204 -25.45 45.89 -0.62
CA ALA A 204 -24.70 46.32 -1.80
C ALA A 204 -23.44 45.46 -2.00
N ALA A 205 -22.71 45.18 -0.93
CA ALA A 205 -21.53 44.29 -0.96
C ALA A 205 -21.86 42.89 -1.46
N GLU A 206 -22.90 42.26 -0.91
CA GLU A 206 -23.35 40.94 -1.38
C GLU A 206 -23.68 40.95 -2.87
N GLN A 207 -24.40 41.99 -3.34
CA GLN A 207 -24.80 42.09 -4.74
C GLN A 207 -23.58 42.26 -5.67
N VAL A 208 -22.59 43.07 -5.29
CA VAL A 208 -21.36 43.27 -6.06
C VAL A 208 -20.57 41.96 -6.14
N ILE A 209 -20.39 41.27 -5.01
CA ILE A 209 -19.70 39.98 -4.95
C ILE A 209 -20.42 38.95 -5.82
N ARG A 210 -21.75 38.84 -5.67
CA ARG A 210 -22.59 37.91 -6.43
C ARG A 210 -22.51 38.17 -7.93
N ASN A 211 -22.69 39.41 -8.35
CA ASN A 211 -22.67 39.77 -9.77
C ASN A 211 -21.30 39.51 -10.39
N THR A 212 -20.23 39.88 -9.69
CA THR A 212 -18.86 39.69 -10.18
C THR A 212 -18.56 38.21 -10.39
N ILE A 213 -18.85 37.38 -9.39
CA ILE A 213 -18.59 35.96 -9.45
C ILE A 213 -19.48 35.30 -10.51
N MET A 214 -20.79 35.53 -10.49
CA MET A 214 -21.73 34.89 -11.41
C MET A 214 -21.65 35.39 -12.85
N SER A 215 -20.93 36.49 -13.10
CA SER A 215 -20.62 36.94 -14.47
C SER A 215 -19.54 36.12 -15.15
N ASP A 216 -18.73 35.36 -14.40
CA ASP A 216 -17.72 34.49 -14.99
C ASP A 216 -18.37 33.22 -15.57
N PRO A 217 -18.08 32.85 -16.84
CA PRO A 217 -18.71 31.70 -17.48
C PRO A 217 -18.36 30.35 -16.83
N ARG A 218 -17.32 30.29 -15.97
CA ARG A 218 -16.95 29.08 -15.24
C ARG A 218 -17.86 28.83 -14.03
N SER A 219 -18.61 29.84 -13.57
CA SER A 219 -19.52 29.71 -12.42
C SER A 219 -20.76 28.90 -12.75
N LEU A 220 -21.06 27.91 -11.92
CA LEU A 220 -22.28 27.13 -12.01
C LEU A 220 -23.33 27.72 -11.08
N GLY A 221 -24.51 28.02 -11.62
CA GLY A 221 -25.66 28.52 -10.85
C GLY A 221 -26.43 27.44 -10.11
N ASP A 222 -26.20 26.16 -10.43
CA ASP A 222 -26.76 25.00 -9.75
C ASP A 222 -25.61 24.05 -9.34
N PRO A 223 -25.43 23.73 -8.05
CA PRO A 223 -26.19 24.22 -6.89
C PRO A 223 -26.09 25.73 -6.66
N GLU A 224 -27.11 26.31 -6.00
CA GLU A 224 -27.18 27.75 -5.76
C GLU A 224 -25.92 28.26 -5.02
N PRO A 225 -25.30 29.36 -5.50
CA PRO A 225 -24.20 30.03 -4.81
C PRO A 225 -24.57 30.43 -3.38
N PHE A 226 -23.74 30.05 -2.42
CA PHE A 226 -23.87 30.53 -1.04
C PHE A 226 -23.03 31.79 -0.88
N ILE A 227 -23.69 32.93 -0.65
CA ILE A 227 -23.04 34.23 -0.45
C ILE A 227 -23.74 34.90 0.72
N GLN A 228 -23.18 34.77 1.92
CA GLN A 228 -23.79 35.28 3.15
C GLN A 228 -22.74 35.80 4.12
N VAL A 229 -23.13 36.73 4.99
CA VAL A 229 -22.33 37.11 6.14
C VAL A 229 -22.24 35.92 7.10
N ASN A 230 -21.02 35.43 7.33
CA ASN A 230 -20.77 34.26 8.17
C ASN A 230 -20.03 34.61 9.46
N ASN A 231 -19.38 35.77 9.52
CA ASN A 231 -18.64 36.21 10.70
C ASN A 231 -18.66 37.73 10.85
N LEU A 232 -18.68 38.20 12.10
CA LEU A 232 -18.44 39.59 12.50
C LEU A 232 -17.09 39.60 13.23
N GLY A 233 -16.01 39.92 12.50
CA GLY A 233 -14.64 39.86 12.99
C GLY A 233 -14.20 41.14 13.72
N ASP A 234 -12.94 41.17 14.17
CA ASP A 234 -12.43 42.29 14.98
C ASP A 234 -12.43 43.65 14.25
N PHE A 235 -12.29 43.62 12.92
CA PHE A 235 -12.23 44.82 12.07
C PHE A 235 -13.04 44.69 10.77
N SER A 236 -13.66 43.54 10.49
CA SER A 236 -14.43 43.30 9.25
C SER A 236 -15.72 42.53 9.47
N VAL A 237 -16.67 42.72 8.56
CA VAL A 237 -17.84 41.85 8.37
C VAL A 237 -17.52 40.89 7.22
N ASP A 238 -17.48 39.60 7.50
CA ASP A 238 -16.94 38.60 6.58
C ASP A 238 -18.06 37.88 5.82
N PHE A 239 -18.04 38.00 4.49
CA PHE A 239 -18.85 37.21 3.59
C PHE A 239 -18.17 35.88 3.29
N LEU A 240 -18.85 34.78 3.62
CA LEU A 240 -18.49 33.46 3.13
C LEU A 240 -19.13 33.24 1.77
N VAL A 241 -18.28 32.97 0.78
CA VAL A 241 -18.70 32.81 -0.61
C VAL A 241 -18.33 31.42 -1.10
N ARG A 242 -19.32 30.66 -1.55
CA ARG A 242 -19.14 29.31 -2.11
C ARG A 242 -19.87 29.18 -3.43
N VAL A 243 -19.11 28.85 -4.47
CA VAL A 243 -19.62 28.69 -5.84
C VAL A 243 -19.04 27.43 -6.46
N TRP A 244 -19.88 26.69 -7.19
CA TRP A 244 -19.44 25.49 -7.90
C TRP A 244 -18.82 25.86 -9.24
N VAL A 245 -17.77 25.12 -9.61
CA VAL A 245 -17.01 25.26 -10.85
C VAL A 245 -16.58 23.87 -11.32
N LYS A 246 -16.23 23.72 -12.60
CA LYS A 246 -15.59 22.48 -13.09
C LYS A 246 -14.26 22.25 -12.38
N SER A 247 -13.98 20.99 -12.03
CA SER A 247 -12.77 20.60 -11.30
C SER A 247 -11.47 21.03 -11.99
N ALA A 248 -11.44 21.01 -13.33
CA ALA A 248 -10.30 21.44 -14.13
C ALA A 248 -10.01 22.95 -14.02
N ASP A 249 -11.06 23.77 -13.88
CA ASP A 249 -10.93 25.24 -13.84
C ASP A 249 -10.70 25.77 -12.41
N TYR A 250 -10.85 24.90 -11.40
CA TYR A 250 -10.92 25.25 -9.98
C TYR A 250 -9.78 26.18 -9.53
N PHE A 251 -8.52 25.82 -9.80
CA PHE A 251 -7.38 26.58 -9.29
C PHE A 251 -7.28 27.97 -9.91
N GLN A 252 -7.45 28.07 -11.23
CA GLN A 252 -7.39 29.35 -11.92
C GLN A 252 -8.58 30.25 -11.53
N TYR A 253 -9.77 29.67 -11.44
CA TYR A 253 -10.97 30.36 -10.98
C TYR A 253 -10.82 30.87 -9.53
N GLN A 254 -10.25 30.05 -8.63
CA GLN A 254 -9.98 30.43 -7.24
C GLN A 254 -9.04 31.64 -7.11
N ALA A 255 -8.05 31.75 -7.99
CA ALA A 255 -7.11 32.88 -8.03
C ALA A 255 -7.74 34.11 -8.71
N ASP A 256 -8.37 33.95 -9.87
CA ASP A 256 -8.92 35.05 -10.67
C ASP A 256 -10.01 35.82 -9.90
N MET A 257 -10.91 35.10 -9.22
CA MET A 257 -12.03 35.72 -8.51
C MET A 257 -11.57 36.58 -7.33
N LYS A 258 -10.47 36.25 -6.66
CA LYS A 258 -9.94 37.07 -5.56
C LYS A 258 -9.61 38.49 -6.04
N ARG A 259 -8.93 38.61 -7.17
CA ARG A 259 -8.58 39.90 -7.76
C ARG A 259 -9.83 40.64 -8.26
N ARG A 260 -10.67 39.95 -9.05
CA ARG A 260 -11.86 40.58 -9.66
C ARG A 260 -12.85 41.10 -8.61
N VAL A 261 -13.11 40.32 -7.56
CA VAL A 261 -14.00 40.76 -6.48
C VAL A 261 -13.43 41.96 -5.74
N LYS A 262 -12.11 41.98 -5.47
CA LYS A 262 -11.46 43.14 -4.87
C LYS A 262 -11.64 44.39 -5.74
N GLU A 263 -11.33 44.30 -7.02
CA GLU A 263 -11.47 45.41 -7.97
C GLU A 263 -12.93 45.90 -8.06
N ALA A 264 -13.90 44.99 -8.10
CA ALA A 264 -15.33 45.34 -8.14
C ALA A 264 -15.83 46.01 -6.85
N LEU A 265 -15.33 45.58 -5.68
CA LEU A 265 -15.65 46.23 -4.40
C LEU A 265 -15.10 47.66 -4.35
N ASP A 266 -13.87 47.88 -4.81
CA ASP A 266 -13.27 49.21 -4.89
C ASP A 266 -14.05 50.14 -5.82
N GLU A 267 -14.44 49.66 -7.00
CA GLU A 267 -15.25 50.42 -7.96
C GLU A 267 -16.63 50.80 -7.41
N ALA A 268 -17.21 49.93 -6.57
CA ALA A 268 -18.46 50.18 -5.87
C ALA A 268 -18.31 51.08 -4.63
N GLY A 269 -17.10 51.51 -4.28
CA GLY A 269 -16.81 52.31 -3.09
C GLY A 269 -16.96 51.54 -1.77
N ILE A 270 -16.86 50.21 -1.82
CA ILE A 270 -16.98 49.34 -0.64
C ILE A 270 -15.59 49.08 -0.08
N SER A 271 -15.30 49.74 1.06
CA SER A 271 -14.00 49.65 1.71
C SER A 271 -13.73 48.26 2.29
N ILE A 272 -12.52 47.74 2.03
CA ILE A 272 -11.96 46.57 2.71
C ILE A 272 -11.12 47.10 3.88
N PRO A 273 -11.45 46.75 5.13
CA PRO A 273 -10.86 47.37 6.31
C PRO A 273 -9.43 46.88 6.53
N PHE A 274 -8.57 47.77 7.01
CA PHE A 274 -7.32 47.40 7.66
C PHE A 274 -7.58 47.02 9.12
N PRO A 275 -6.65 46.33 9.78
CA PRO A 275 -6.71 46.20 11.23
C PRO A 275 -6.73 47.58 11.91
N THR A 276 -7.83 47.89 12.61
CA THR A 276 -8.03 49.16 13.31
C THR A 276 -8.02 48.98 14.82
N GLN A 277 -7.58 50.01 15.55
CA GLN A 277 -7.66 50.06 17.02
C GLN A 277 -8.21 51.41 17.48
N THR A 278 -9.06 51.38 18.50
CA THR A 278 -9.55 52.59 19.16
C THR A 278 -8.61 52.96 20.30
N LEU A 279 -7.92 54.09 20.18
CA LEU A 279 -7.10 54.65 21.26
C LEU A 279 -7.94 55.59 22.12
N ILE A 280 -8.11 55.23 23.39
CA ILE A 280 -8.79 56.09 24.37
C ILE A 280 -7.71 56.81 25.17
N GLN A 281 -7.54 58.11 24.94
CA GLN A 281 -6.65 58.95 25.74
C GLN A 281 -7.41 59.47 26.96
N ALA A 282 -6.93 59.17 28.16
CA ALA A 282 -7.48 59.74 29.39
C ALA A 282 -7.15 61.24 29.45
N ALA A 283 -8.12 62.06 29.86
CA ALA A 283 -7.88 63.48 30.13
C ALA A 283 -7.02 63.63 31.39
N GLU A 284 -5.95 64.43 31.31
CA GLU A 284 -5.10 64.84 32.45
C GLU A 284 -5.83 65.78 33.42
#